data_AF-A0A8E2JLB0-F1
#
_entry.id   AF-A0A8E2JLB0-F1
#
_cell.length_a   1.000
_cell.length_b   1.000
_cell.length_c   1.000
_cell.angle_alpha   90.00
_cell.angle_beta   90.00
_cell.angle_gamma   90.00
#
_symmetry.space_group_name_H-M   'P 1'
#
loop_
_entity.id
_entity.type
_entity.pdbx_description
1 polymer ?
#
loop_
_entity_poly.entity_id
_entity_poly.type
_entity_poly.pdbx_seq_one_letter_code
_entity_poly.pdbx_strand_id
1 'polypeptide(L)'
;TQRPPFQPVARTVTSEDVVQGRILFLPPFYETPANLVQRVFGKGPIDQGMFDHPVVICSRPVDERDSDDIVHFHIITSFRGKKLNEIYGKANKFHKERRSYYLPVSPTPPHPDAITKAGRKNFPSLRLQDGACLRWDSYVNVHDVYKISWFHLRSYSNVKTPLSLNYLLDQESLSRMLVRSKNLTGYVPGLQL
;
A
#
# COMPACT_ATOMS: atom_id res chain seq x y z
N THR A 1 -31.26 -9.88 20.33
CA THR A 1 -30.72 -8.52 20.01
C THR A 1 -29.23 -8.65 19.80
N GLN A 2 -28.76 -8.71 18.55
CA GLN A 2 -27.33 -8.82 18.26
C GLN A 2 -26.67 -7.45 18.50
N ARG A 3 -25.67 -7.39 19.39
CA ARG A 3 -24.80 -6.21 19.49
C ARG A 3 -24.09 -6.03 18.15
N PRO A 4 -23.98 -4.81 17.61
CA PRO A 4 -23.11 -4.58 16.47
C PRO A 4 -21.68 -4.98 16.86
N PRO A 5 -20.89 -5.56 15.95
CA PRO A 5 -19.49 -5.83 16.22
C PRO A 5 -18.81 -4.51 16.60
N PHE A 6 -18.04 -4.54 17.69
CA PHE A 6 -17.23 -3.42 18.16
C PHE A 6 -16.37 -2.94 16.99
N GLN A 7 -16.76 -1.85 16.35
CA GLN A 7 -15.88 -1.12 15.45
C GLN A 7 -15.02 -0.25 16.37
N PRO A 8 -13.72 -0.55 16.57
CA PRO A 8 -12.87 0.43 17.21
C PRO A 8 -12.97 1.70 16.37
N VAL A 9 -13.41 2.80 16.99
CA VAL A 9 -13.50 4.12 16.37
C VAL A 9 -12.11 4.40 15.82
N ALA A 10 -11.96 4.32 14.50
CA ALA A 10 -10.67 4.55 13.87
C ALA A 10 -10.25 5.98 14.22
N ARG A 11 -9.07 6.12 14.82
CA ARG A 11 -8.49 7.43 15.10
C ARG A 11 -8.46 8.24 13.81
N THR A 12 -8.82 9.51 13.89
CA THR A 12 -8.66 10.46 12.77
C THR A 12 -7.18 10.60 12.45
N VAL A 13 -6.85 10.53 11.16
CA VAL A 13 -5.48 10.76 10.67
C VAL A 13 -5.12 12.22 10.90
N THR A 14 -3.94 12.50 11.43
CA THR A 14 -3.39 13.86 11.54
C THR A 14 -2.22 14.05 10.57
N SER A 15 -1.76 15.29 10.38
CA SER A 15 -0.62 15.58 9.49
C SER A 15 0.64 14.79 9.87
N GLU A 16 0.85 14.54 11.17
CA GLU A 16 1.99 13.80 11.71
C GLU A 16 1.92 12.29 11.42
N ASP A 17 0.71 11.76 11.17
CA ASP A 17 0.55 10.38 10.75
C ASP A 17 0.98 10.20 9.29
N VAL A 18 0.94 11.27 8.49
CA VAL A 18 1.15 11.28 7.05
C VAL A 18 2.64 11.39 6.74
N VAL A 19 3.34 10.28 6.94
CA VAL A 19 4.78 10.14 6.66
C VAL A 19 5.03 9.00 5.68
N GLN A 20 6.13 9.06 4.92
CA GLN A 20 6.49 7.98 4.00
C GLN A 20 6.59 6.63 4.71
N GLY A 21 6.05 5.59 4.06
CA GLY A 21 6.01 4.23 4.58
C GLY A 21 4.89 3.99 5.59
N ARG A 22 4.14 5.01 6.02
CA ARG A 22 2.97 4.83 6.90
C ARG A 22 1.92 4.01 6.18
N ILE A 23 1.34 3.04 6.88
CA ILE A 23 0.15 2.33 6.44
C ILE A 23 -1.09 3.00 7.04
N LEU A 24 -1.95 3.47 6.14
CA LEU A 24 -3.28 3.99 6.44
C LEU A 24 -4.32 3.09 5.78
N PHE A 25 -5.59 3.45 5.90
CA PHE A 25 -6.70 2.71 5.32
C PHE A 25 -7.51 3.61 4.40
N LEU A 26 -7.69 3.15 3.15
CA LEU A 26 -8.60 3.75 2.19
C LEU A 26 -10.01 3.21 2.45
N PRO A 27 -10.98 4.06 2.84
CA PRO A 27 -12.33 3.62 3.15
C PRO A 27 -13.03 2.92 1.97
N PRO A 28 -14.16 2.25 2.23
CA PRO A 28 -15.00 1.70 1.18
C PRO A 28 -15.45 2.74 0.17
N PHE A 29 -15.70 2.29 -1.07
CA PHE A 29 -16.09 3.17 -2.18
C PHE A 29 -17.35 3.99 -1.87
N TYR A 30 -18.35 3.40 -1.22
CA TYR A 30 -19.61 4.08 -0.89
C TYR A 30 -19.46 5.17 0.19
N GLU A 31 -18.35 5.18 0.95
CA GLU A 31 -18.03 6.20 1.95
C GLU A 31 -17.11 7.29 1.38
N THR A 32 -16.64 7.11 0.14
CA THR A 32 -15.69 8.01 -0.50
C THR A 32 -16.37 8.80 -1.62
N PRO A 33 -16.24 10.14 -1.65
CA PRO A 33 -16.77 10.93 -2.76
C PRO A 33 -16.23 10.47 -4.12
N ALA A 34 -17.05 10.60 -5.17
CA ALA A 34 -16.63 10.29 -6.52
C ALA A 34 -15.41 11.14 -6.94
N ASN A 35 -14.49 10.55 -7.71
CA ASN A 35 -13.29 11.19 -8.27
C ASN A 35 -12.26 11.74 -7.26
N LEU A 36 -12.40 11.38 -5.98
CA LEU A 36 -11.48 11.81 -4.92
C LEU A 36 -10.11 11.13 -5.04
N VAL A 37 -10.11 9.83 -5.35
CA VAL A 37 -8.88 9.09 -5.66
C VAL A 37 -8.56 9.30 -7.13
N GLN A 38 -7.31 9.64 -7.42
CA GLN A 38 -6.82 9.85 -8.78
C GLN A 38 -5.54 9.06 -8.99
N ARG A 39 -5.23 8.68 -10.24
CA ARG A 39 -3.92 8.14 -10.58
C ARG A 39 -2.93 9.30 -10.70
N VAL A 40 -1.73 9.14 -10.12
CA VAL A 40 -0.63 10.10 -10.34
C VAL A 40 -0.16 10.03 -11.79
N PHE A 41 -0.11 8.82 -12.36
CA PHE A 41 0.21 8.61 -13.77
C PHE A 41 -0.72 7.59 -14.44
N GLY A 42 -0.87 7.75 -15.76
CA GLY A 42 -1.72 6.91 -16.60
C GLY A 42 -3.11 7.48 -16.81
N LYS A 43 -3.89 6.80 -17.64
CA LYS A 43 -5.29 7.14 -17.97
C LYS A 43 -6.17 5.95 -17.65
N GLY A 44 -7.42 6.21 -17.26
CA GLY A 44 -8.43 5.16 -17.05
C GLY A 44 -9.21 5.34 -15.76
N PRO A 45 -10.35 4.64 -15.62
CA PRO A 45 -11.18 4.72 -14.43
C PRO A 45 -10.46 4.14 -13.21
N ILE A 46 -10.80 4.65 -12.03
CA ILE A 46 -10.45 4.06 -10.75
C ILE A 46 -11.33 2.83 -10.55
N ASP A 47 -10.70 1.66 -10.38
CA ASP A 47 -11.38 0.41 -10.05
C ASP A 47 -11.97 0.46 -8.64
N GLN A 48 -13.28 0.27 -8.49
CA GLN A 48 -13.94 0.20 -7.19
C GLN A 48 -13.35 -0.90 -6.28
N GLY A 49 -12.79 -1.95 -6.87
CA GLY A 49 -12.13 -3.04 -6.15
C GLY A 49 -10.86 -2.64 -5.39
N MET A 50 -10.36 -1.42 -5.56
CA MET A 50 -9.19 -0.92 -4.83
C MET A 50 -9.52 -0.23 -3.48
N PHE A 51 -10.79 0.12 -3.25
CA PHE A 51 -11.27 0.71 -2.00
C PHE A 51 -11.43 -0.35 -0.92
N ASP A 52 -11.61 0.05 0.34
CA ASP A 52 -11.66 -0.87 1.49
C ASP A 52 -10.34 -1.66 1.68
N HIS A 53 -9.22 -0.98 1.49
CA HIS A 53 -7.88 -1.58 1.53
C HIS A 53 -6.89 -0.75 2.35
N PRO A 54 -5.90 -1.40 2.98
CA PRO A 54 -4.74 -0.70 3.48
C PRO A 54 -3.96 -0.05 2.32
N VAL A 55 -3.33 1.08 2.61
CA VAL A 55 -2.50 1.84 1.67
C VAL A 55 -1.20 2.23 2.33
N VAL A 56 -0.11 2.33 1.57
CA VAL A 56 1.17 2.83 2.07
C VAL A 56 1.48 4.19 1.45
N ILE A 57 1.77 5.17 2.31
CA ILE A 57 2.13 6.53 1.90
C ILE A 57 3.50 6.53 1.23
N CYS A 58 3.55 7.10 0.04
CA CYS A 58 4.74 7.20 -0.81
C CYS A 58 5.38 8.57 -0.76
N SER A 59 4.59 9.65 -0.65
CA SER A 59 5.08 11.01 -0.45
C SER A 59 3.95 11.97 -0.14
N ARG A 60 4.31 13.14 0.36
CA ARG A 60 3.54 14.37 0.23
C ARG A 60 4.13 15.18 -0.93
N PRO A 61 3.45 15.32 -2.09
CA PRO A 61 3.94 16.19 -3.15
C PRO A 61 3.99 17.64 -2.67
N VAL A 62 5.03 18.38 -3.08
CA VAL A 62 5.24 19.80 -2.72
C VAL A 62 4.84 20.73 -3.89
N ASP A 63 4.34 20.19 -5.00
CA ASP A 63 3.98 20.98 -6.16
C ASP A 63 2.80 21.92 -5.83
N GLU A 64 2.94 23.21 -6.14
CA GLU A 64 1.96 24.30 -5.87
C GLU A 64 0.53 24.05 -6.40
N ARG A 65 0.35 23.03 -7.24
CA ARG A 65 -0.94 22.63 -7.82
C ARG A 65 -1.71 21.62 -6.97
N ASP A 66 -1.02 20.87 -6.11
CA ASP A 66 -1.64 19.93 -5.19
C ASP A 66 -1.58 20.57 -3.80
N SER A 67 -2.72 20.65 -3.12
CA SER A 67 -2.81 21.23 -1.78
C SER A 67 -1.99 20.44 -0.74
N ASP A 68 -1.58 21.07 0.35
CA ASP A 68 -0.75 20.47 1.43
C ASP A 68 -1.35 19.21 2.08
N ASP A 69 -2.61 18.93 1.79
CA ASP A 69 -3.36 17.78 2.23
C ASP A 69 -3.32 16.58 1.25
N ILE A 70 -2.74 16.74 0.07
CA ILE A 70 -2.61 15.64 -0.90
C ILE A 70 -1.46 14.71 -0.51
N VAL A 71 -1.69 13.42 -0.69
CA VAL A 71 -0.68 12.38 -0.53
C VAL A 71 -0.66 11.46 -1.72
N HIS A 72 0.51 10.92 -2.01
CA HIS A 72 0.67 9.81 -2.94
C HIS A 72 0.76 8.50 -2.18
N PHE A 73 0.16 7.44 -2.70
CA PHE A 73 0.13 6.13 -2.06
C PHE A 73 0.09 4.95 -3.03
N HIS A 74 0.50 3.79 -2.53
CA HIS A 74 0.28 2.49 -3.16
C HIS A 74 -0.80 1.72 -2.40
N ILE A 75 -1.60 0.93 -3.14
CA ILE A 75 -2.58 0.01 -2.54
C ILE A 75 -1.86 -1.22 -2.00
N ILE A 76 -2.29 -1.69 -0.83
CA ILE A 76 -1.94 -2.98 -0.27
C ILE A 76 -3.11 -3.94 -0.43
N THR A 77 -2.87 -5.10 -1.03
CA THR A 77 -3.90 -6.14 -1.21
C THR A 77 -3.48 -7.46 -0.61
N SER A 78 -4.45 -8.19 -0.05
CA SER A 78 -4.26 -9.57 0.41
C SER A 78 -4.74 -10.60 -0.61
N PHE A 79 -5.26 -10.17 -1.76
CA PHE A 79 -5.95 -11.05 -2.72
C PHE A 79 -6.98 -11.98 -2.08
N ARG A 80 -7.67 -11.51 -1.03
CA ARG A 80 -8.61 -12.31 -0.23
C ARG A 80 -7.95 -13.57 0.37
N GLY A 81 -6.70 -13.45 0.80
CA GLY A 81 -5.91 -14.52 1.42
C GLY A 81 -5.19 -15.44 0.43
N LYS A 82 -5.19 -15.13 -0.88
CA LYS A 82 -4.49 -15.91 -1.90
C LYS A 82 -3.06 -15.42 -2.10
N LYS A 83 -2.17 -16.36 -2.44
CA LYS A 83 -0.77 -16.07 -2.74
C LYS A 83 -0.59 -15.60 -4.17
N LEU A 84 0.51 -14.88 -4.41
CA LEU A 84 0.78 -14.31 -5.72
C LEU A 84 0.94 -15.36 -6.83
N ASN A 85 1.48 -16.55 -6.51
CA ASN A 85 1.56 -17.68 -7.43
C ASN A 85 0.23 -18.42 -7.63
N GLU A 86 -0.78 -18.20 -6.78
CA GLU A 86 -2.13 -18.74 -6.99
C GLU A 86 -2.93 -17.82 -7.91
N ILE A 87 -2.81 -16.50 -7.71
CA ILE A 87 -3.44 -15.48 -8.57
C ILE A 87 -2.77 -15.44 -9.95
N TYR A 88 -1.44 -15.47 -9.99
CA TYR A 88 -0.66 -15.37 -11.21
C TYR A 88 0.29 -16.56 -11.39
N GLY A 89 -0.24 -17.79 -11.38
CA GLY A 89 0.59 -19.01 -11.39
C GLY A 89 1.21 -19.46 -12.71
N LYS A 90 0.75 -18.95 -13.86
CA LYS A 90 1.26 -19.43 -15.17
C LYS A 90 2.69 -18.91 -15.42
N ALA A 91 3.49 -19.71 -16.14
CA ALA A 91 4.88 -19.37 -16.48
C ALA A 91 5.02 -18.46 -17.72
N ASN A 92 3.92 -17.88 -18.21
CA ASN A 92 3.90 -17.01 -19.39
C ASN A 92 4.27 -15.55 -19.04
N LYS A 93 4.50 -14.73 -20.08
CA LYS A 93 4.92 -13.33 -19.95
C LYS A 93 3.92 -12.49 -19.16
N PHE A 94 2.63 -12.62 -19.45
CA PHE A 94 1.56 -11.85 -18.79
C PHE A 94 1.55 -12.08 -17.27
N HIS A 95 1.60 -13.34 -16.83
CA HIS A 95 1.60 -13.65 -15.40
C HIS A 95 2.89 -13.20 -14.72
N LYS A 96 4.07 -13.41 -15.35
CA LYS A 96 5.35 -12.91 -14.83
C LYS A 96 5.36 -11.39 -14.65
N GLU A 97 4.86 -10.67 -15.65
CA GLU A 97 4.73 -9.22 -15.62
C GLU A 97 3.80 -8.77 -14.49
N ARG A 98 2.60 -9.36 -14.37
CA ARG A 98 1.66 -9.04 -13.30
C ARG A 98 2.23 -9.31 -11.91
N ARG A 99 2.94 -10.42 -11.69
CA ARG A 99 3.60 -10.69 -10.40
C ARG A 99 4.61 -9.60 -10.06
N SER A 100 5.36 -9.13 -11.05
CA SER A 100 6.44 -8.17 -10.86
C SER A 100 6.01 -6.80 -10.29
N TYR A 101 4.70 -6.53 -10.26
CA TYR A 101 4.07 -5.33 -9.70
C TYR A 101 3.88 -5.40 -8.19
N TYR A 102 4.03 -6.57 -7.58
CA TYR A 102 3.67 -6.80 -6.19
C TYR A 102 4.91 -7.12 -5.35
N LEU A 103 5.07 -6.44 -4.23
CA LEU A 103 6.08 -6.76 -3.22
C LEU A 103 5.41 -7.33 -1.97
N PRO A 104 5.82 -8.50 -1.46
CA PRO A 104 5.22 -9.09 -0.26
C PRO A 104 5.58 -8.29 0.99
N VAL A 105 4.65 -8.19 1.93
CA VAL A 105 4.87 -7.62 3.26
C VAL A 105 4.95 -8.75 4.28
N SER A 106 6.06 -8.85 5.00
CA SER A 106 6.29 -9.85 6.05
C SER A 106 5.11 -9.86 7.04
N PRO A 107 4.60 -11.04 7.44
CA PRO A 107 5.18 -12.39 7.27
C PRO A 107 4.79 -13.14 5.98
N THR A 108 4.22 -12.44 4.99
CA THR A 108 3.86 -13.06 3.69
C THR A 108 5.05 -13.81 3.09
N PRO A 109 4.85 -15.00 2.51
CA PRO A 109 5.91 -15.75 1.85
C PRO A 109 6.68 -14.90 0.82
N PRO A 110 7.98 -15.17 0.62
CA PRO A 110 8.78 -14.48 -0.37
C PRO A 110 8.15 -14.52 -1.76
N HIS A 111 8.44 -13.49 -2.56
CA HIS A 111 7.93 -13.39 -3.91
C HIS A 111 8.35 -14.62 -4.74
N PRO A 112 7.46 -15.22 -5.56
CA PRO A 112 7.74 -16.47 -6.26
C PRO A 112 8.92 -16.36 -7.25
N ASP A 113 9.18 -15.18 -7.78
CA ASP A 113 10.33 -14.94 -8.68
C ASP A 113 11.62 -14.53 -7.91
N ALA A 114 11.62 -14.55 -6.57
CA ALA A 114 12.78 -14.21 -5.73
C ALA A 114 13.69 -15.43 -5.42
N ILE A 115 13.91 -16.29 -6.40
CA ILE A 115 14.66 -17.56 -6.23
C ILE A 115 16.18 -17.31 -6.26
N THR A 116 16.63 -16.37 -7.10
CA THR A 116 18.04 -16.05 -7.27
C THR A 116 18.45 -14.83 -6.42
N LYS A 117 19.76 -14.59 -6.26
CA LYS A 117 20.26 -13.36 -5.60
C LYS A 117 19.73 -12.08 -6.28
N ALA A 118 19.72 -12.06 -7.61
CA ALA A 118 19.15 -10.96 -8.39
C ALA A 118 17.64 -10.84 -8.20
N GLY A 119 16.92 -11.98 -8.19
CA GLY A 119 15.49 -12.03 -7.91
C GLY A 119 15.13 -11.46 -6.54
N ARG A 120 15.84 -11.86 -5.48
CA ARG A 120 15.65 -11.32 -4.12
C ARG A 120 15.92 -9.82 -4.02
N LYS A 121 16.88 -9.30 -4.79
CA LYS A 121 17.14 -7.86 -4.89
C LYS A 121 16.00 -7.12 -5.57
N ASN A 122 15.42 -7.69 -6.62
CA ASN A 122 14.34 -7.09 -7.41
C ASN A 122 12.96 -7.23 -6.76
N PHE A 123 12.76 -8.28 -5.97
CA PHE A 123 11.50 -8.59 -5.30
C PHE A 123 11.71 -8.77 -3.79
N PRO A 124 12.10 -7.70 -3.09
CA PRO A 124 12.33 -7.77 -1.66
C PRO A 124 11.02 -8.00 -0.89
N SER A 125 11.10 -8.74 0.20
CA SER A 125 10.04 -8.76 1.22
C SER A 125 10.16 -7.51 2.09
N LEU A 126 9.08 -6.74 2.16
CA LEU A 126 8.97 -5.53 2.96
C LEU A 126 8.66 -5.90 4.41
N ARG A 127 9.15 -5.12 5.37
CA ARG A 127 8.90 -5.31 6.79
C ARG A 127 8.35 -4.04 7.41
N LEU A 128 7.49 -4.23 8.41
CA LEU A 128 7.05 -3.15 9.28
C LEU A 128 8.00 -3.04 10.48
N GLN A 129 8.05 -1.84 11.05
CA GLN A 129 8.79 -1.56 12.28
C GLN A 129 8.20 -2.33 13.46
N ASP A 130 9.02 -2.50 14.50
CA ASP A 130 8.63 -3.08 15.80
C ASP A 130 7.93 -4.44 15.73
N GLY A 131 8.21 -5.23 14.68
CA GLY A 131 7.59 -6.54 14.47
C GLY A 131 6.10 -6.49 14.13
N ALA A 132 5.56 -5.31 13.78
CA ALA A 132 4.17 -5.18 13.37
C ALA A 132 3.86 -6.04 12.15
N CYS A 133 2.63 -6.53 12.06
CA CYS A 133 2.20 -7.42 10.98
C CYS A 133 0.80 -7.02 10.49
N LEU A 134 0.60 -7.10 9.17
CA LEU A 134 -0.73 -6.94 8.58
C LEU A 134 -1.61 -8.15 8.91
N ARG A 135 -2.93 -7.97 8.83
CA ARG A 135 -3.91 -9.00 9.23
C ARG A 135 -3.81 -10.30 8.42
N TRP A 136 -3.42 -10.19 7.16
CA TRP A 136 -3.33 -11.28 6.17
C TRP A 136 -2.00 -11.22 5.42
N ASP A 137 -1.67 -12.31 4.72
CA ASP A 137 -0.66 -12.28 3.65
C ASP A 137 -1.02 -11.16 2.66
N SER A 138 -0.13 -10.18 2.54
CA SER A 138 -0.39 -8.89 1.90
C SER A 138 0.76 -8.47 1.00
N TYR A 139 0.41 -7.76 -0.06
CA TYR A 139 1.32 -7.31 -1.09
C TYR A 139 1.08 -5.84 -1.40
N VAL A 140 2.14 -5.05 -1.52
CA VAL A 140 2.09 -3.68 -2.03
C VAL A 140 2.10 -3.73 -3.55
N ASN A 141 1.10 -3.14 -4.21
CA ASN A 141 1.13 -2.89 -5.65
C ASN A 141 1.99 -1.65 -5.93
N VAL A 142 3.25 -1.85 -6.33
CA VAL A 142 4.21 -0.77 -6.59
C VAL A 142 4.15 -0.23 -8.03
N HIS A 143 3.31 -0.81 -8.89
CA HIS A 143 3.11 -0.37 -10.27
C HIS A 143 2.15 0.83 -10.37
N ASP A 144 1.17 0.92 -9.49
CA ASP A 144 0.18 2.00 -9.52
C ASP A 144 0.41 2.96 -8.35
N VAL A 145 0.58 4.24 -8.66
CA VAL A 145 0.63 5.34 -7.67
C VAL A 145 -0.65 6.15 -7.79
N TYR A 146 -1.33 6.33 -6.66
CA TYR A 146 -2.56 7.10 -6.55
C TYR A 146 -2.35 8.34 -5.69
N LYS A 147 -3.26 9.30 -5.82
CA LYS A 147 -3.34 10.49 -4.98
C LYS A 147 -4.74 10.71 -4.42
N ILE A 148 -4.79 11.27 -3.21
CA ILE A 148 -6.00 11.58 -2.44
C ILE A 148 -5.63 12.65 -1.40
N SER A 149 -6.62 13.42 -0.93
CA SER A 149 -6.44 14.18 0.32
C SER A 149 -6.43 13.23 1.52
N TRP A 150 -5.43 13.36 2.41
CA TRP A 150 -5.25 12.46 3.55
C TRP A 150 -6.36 12.56 4.59
N PHE A 151 -7.16 13.64 4.59
CA PHE A 151 -8.36 13.77 5.42
C PHE A 151 -9.40 12.67 5.16
N HIS A 152 -9.35 12.02 3.99
CA HIS A 152 -10.24 10.92 3.63
C HIS A 152 -9.68 9.54 3.97
N LEU A 153 -8.46 9.47 4.50
CA LEU A 153 -7.87 8.22 4.98
C LEU A 153 -8.20 8.00 6.46
N ARG A 154 -8.14 6.73 6.88
CA ARG A 154 -8.29 6.33 8.29
C ARG A 154 -7.00 5.71 8.80
N SER A 155 -6.78 5.75 10.10
CA SER A 155 -5.72 4.96 10.70
C SER A 155 -5.97 3.47 10.42
N TYR A 156 -4.95 2.78 9.92
CA TYR A 156 -5.00 1.32 9.81
C TYR A 156 -4.93 0.69 11.20
N SER A 157 -5.70 -0.37 11.42
CA SER A 157 -5.62 -1.18 12.63
C SER A 157 -5.73 -2.66 12.28
N ASN A 158 -5.04 -3.50 13.05
CA ASN A 158 -5.18 -4.94 12.99
C ASN A 158 -5.61 -5.43 14.38
N VAL A 159 -6.78 -6.05 14.44
CA VAL A 159 -7.39 -6.56 15.68
C VAL A 159 -6.49 -7.58 16.39
N LYS A 160 -5.62 -8.28 15.65
CA LYS A 160 -4.64 -9.23 16.22
C LYS A 160 -3.46 -8.54 16.92
N THR A 161 -3.20 -7.28 16.59
CA THR A 161 -2.12 -6.45 17.15
C THR A 161 -2.69 -5.08 17.55
N PRO A 162 -3.63 -5.05 18.51
CA PRO A 162 -4.37 -3.84 18.86
C PRO A 162 -3.49 -2.78 19.54
N LEU A 163 -2.33 -3.19 20.06
CA LEU A 163 -1.33 -2.33 20.69
C LEU A 163 -0.31 -1.75 19.68
N SER A 164 -0.29 -2.22 18.43
CA SER A 164 0.55 -1.59 17.41
C SER A 164 -0.05 -0.25 17.03
N LEU A 165 0.55 0.81 17.55
CA LEU A 165 0.12 2.19 17.32
C LEU A 165 0.61 2.74 15.97
N ASN A 166 1.65 2.13 15.39
CA ASN A 166 2.31 2.63 14.19
C ASN A 166 2.63 1.51 13.19
N TYR A 167 1.78 1.33 12.18
CA TYR A 167 2.11 0.48 11.02
C TYR A 167 2.95 1.31 10.05
N LEU A 168 4.26 1.18 10.18
CA LEU A 168 5.24 1.94 9.39
C LEU A 168 6.26 0.97 8.80
N LEU A 169 6.59 1.10 7.52
CA LEU A 169 7.68 0.33 6.93
C LEU A 169 9.02 0.67 7.62
N ASP A 170 9.88 -0.33 7.80
CA ASP A 170 11.28 -0.06 8.16
C ASP A 170 11.98 0.72 7.04
N GLN A 171 13.04 1.46 7.39
CA GLN A 171 13.71 2.37 6.45
C GLN A 171 14.26 1.64 5.22
N GLU A 172 14.76 0.40 5.40
CA GLU A 172 15.28 -0.43 4.32
C GLU A 172 14.17 -0.84 3.34
N SER A 173 13.02 -1.25 3.87
CA SER A 173 11.84 -1.67 3.10
C SER A 173 11.22 -0.50 2.37
N LEU A 174 11.11 0.66 3.02
CA LEU A 174 10.65 1.90 2.39
C LEU A 174 11.54 2.25 1.19
N SER A 175 12.86 2.32 1.40
CA SER A 175 13.82 2.64 0.33
C SER A 175 13.70 1.66 -0.84
N ARG A 176 13.64 0.36 -0.55
CA ARG A 176 13.47 -0.69 -1.57
C ARG A 176 12.16 -0.60 -2.34
N MET A 177 11.05 -0.32 -1.65
CA MET A 177 9.74 -0.11 -2.27
C MET A 177 9.78 1.07 -3.22
N LEU A 178 10.33 2.21 -2.78
CA LEU A 178 10.44 3.42 -3.60
C LEU A 178 11.33 3.22 -4.83
N VAL A 179 12.50 2.59 -4.66
CA VAL A 179 13.39 2.24 -5.79
C VAL A 179 12.69 1.32 -6.78
N ARG A 180 11.93 0.33 -6.30
CA ARG A 180 11.19 -0.58 -7.18
C ARG A 180 10.09 0.15 -7.94
N SER A 181 9.31 0.99 -7.27
CA SER A 181 8.27 1.80 -7.91
C SER A 181 8.86 2.74 -8.97
N LYS A 182 9.95 3.45 -8.65
CA LYS A 182 10.69 4.29 -9.60
C LYS A 182 11.12 3.53 -10.84
N ASN A 183 11.72 2.35 -10.67
CA ASN A 183 12.19 1.54 -11.80
C ASN A 183 11.05 1.02 -12.69
N LEU A 184 9.87 0.80 -12.12
CA LEU A 184 8.70 0.31 -12.87
C LEU A 184 7.94 1.43 -13.58
N THR A 185 7.84 2.61 -12.96
CA THR A 185 6.87 3.64 -13.34
C THR A 185 7.50 4.99 -13.70
N GLY A 186 8.77 5.19 -13.37
CA GLY A 186 9.43 6.50 -13.42
C GLY A 186 9.05 7.43 -12.27
N TYR A 187 8.16 7.03 -11.37
CA TYR A 187 7.74 7.85 -10.23
C TYR A 187 8.92 8.20 -9.32
N VAL A 188 9.02 9.48 -8.97
CA VAL A 188 9.97 9.98 -7.97
C VAL A 188 9.16 10.67 -6.88
N PRO A 189 9.27 10.22 -5.62
CA PRO A 189 8.68 10.92 -4.47
C PRO A 189 9.14 12.37 -4.39
N GLY A 190 8.23 13.28 -4.05
CA GLY A 190 8.59 14.67 -3.74
C GLY A 190 9.53 14.78 -2.54
N LEU A 191 10.05 15.99 -2.28
CA LEU A 191 10.77 16.27 -1.04
C LEU A 191 9.85 15.99 0.15
N GLN A 192 10.40 15.34 1.18
CA GLN A 192 9.67 15.10 2.43
C GLN A 192 10.06 16.18 3.42
N LEU A 193 9.06 16.81 4.03
CA LEU A 193 9.20 17.78 5.12
C LEU A 193 9.21 17.06 6.47
#